data_AF-A0A0F8F1N7-F1
#
_entry.id   AF-A0A0F8F1N7-F1
#
_cell.length_a   1.000
_cell.length_b   1.000
_cell.length_c   1.000
_cell.angle_alpha   90.00
_cell.angle_beta   90.00
_cell.angle_gamma   90.00
#
_symmetry.space_group_name_H-M   'P 1'
#
loop_
_entity.id
_entity.type
_entity.pdbx_description
1 polymer ?
#
loop_
_entity_poly.entity_id
_entity_poly.type
_entity_poly.pdbx_seq_one_letter_code
_entity_poly.pdbx_strand_id
1 'polypeptide(L)'
;MIAKGSEPWLFTAASVTALFAILSRATDSLPFFNHAAYMGMALTFFMVIFFRDPERKVEVSDAYMISPADGTIIDIRDRKICIFMFLQNVHVNRAPISGKIREITYKKGGYLPAFCKDSERNERNEFLIHSKYGDVQVTQIAGTIARRIVTYSSVNDTVEQGQRIGMIRFGSRVDVTIPHDFDITVCKGERVLAGKTVIATIKNDRNF
;
A
#
# COMPACT_ATOMS: atom_id res chain seq x y z
N MET A 1 14.43 4.35 1.37
CA MET A 1 14.24 4.00 2.78
C MET A 1 13.49 2.67 2.85
N ILE A 2 13.34 2.10 4.04
CA ILE A 2 12.56 0.88 4.27
C ILE A 2 11.26 1.26 4.97
N ALA A 3 10.17 0.57 4.65
CA ALA A 3 8.86 0.83 5.22
C ALA A 3 8.82 0.51 6.72
N LYS A 4 8.27 1.42 7.53
CA LYS A 4 8.09 1.24 8.97
C LYS A 4 7.26 -0.02 9.28
N GLY A 5 7.71 -0.83 10.23
CA GLY A 5 7.01 -2.07 10.59
C GLY A 5 7.37 -3.27 9.70
N SER A 6 8.40 -3.15 8.86
CA SER A 6 8.99 -4.27 8.11
C SER A 6 10.25 -4.85 8.76
N GLU A 7 10.76 -4.21 9.81
CA GLU A 7 12.00 -4.57 10.49
C GLU A 7 12.00 -6.01 10.99
N PRO A 8 10.92 -6.54 11.62
CA PRO A 8 10.89 -7.94 12.05
C PRO A 8 11.03 -8.91 10.87
N TRP A 9 10.44 -8.59 9.71
CA TRP A 9 10.49 -9.45 8.52
C TRP A 9 11.88 -9.50 7.91
N LEU A 10 12.53 -8.34 7.80
CA LEU A 10 13.89 -8.23 7.29
C LEU A 10 14.88 -8.93 8.23
N PHE A 11 14.74 -8.72 9.54
CA PHE A 11 15.59 -9.34 10.54
C PHE A 11 15.45 -10.86 10.55
N THR A 12 14.23 -11.40 10.49
CA THR A 12 13.99 -12.84 10.40
C THR A 12 14.59 -13.44 9.13
N ALA A 13 14.35 -12.81 7.97
CA ALA A 13 14.91 -13.30 6.70
C ALA A 13 16.44 -13.33 6.71
N ALA A 14 17.07 -12.25 7.19
CA ALA A 14 18.52 -12.15 7.30
C ALA A 14 19.09 -13.17 8.31
N SER A 15 18.44 -13.34 9.46
CA SER A 15 18.89 -14.28 10.51
C SER A 15 18.82 -15.74 10.05
N VAL A 16 17.73 -16.13 9.37
CA VAL A 16 17.59 -17.46 8.78
C VAL A 16 18.66 -17.70 7.71
N THR A 17 18.92 -16.70 6.87
CA THR A 17 19.96 -16.78 5.84
C THR A 17 21.35 -16.93 6.46
N ALA A 18 21.66 -16.15 7.50
CA ALA A 18 22.92 -16.23 8.23
C ALA A 18 23.12 -17.59 8.89
N LEU A 19 22.08 -18.15 9.50
CA LEU A 19 22.12 -19.49 10.09
C LEU A 19 22.50 -20.56 9.06
N PHE A 20 21.84 -20.58 7.90
CA PHE A 20 22.18 -21.55 6.85
C PHE A 20 23.56 -21.33 6.25
N ALA A 21 24.00 -20.08 6.12
CA ALA A 21 25.35 -19.76 5.67
C ALA A 21 26.42 -20.26 6.66
N ILE A 22 26.19 -20.11 7.97
CA ILE A 22 27.08 -20.61 9.02
C ILE A 22 27.11 -22.14 9.03
N LEU A 23 25.95 -22.80 8.97
CA LEU A 23 25.84 -24.26 8.93
C LEU A 23 26.54 -24.85 7.70
N SER A 24 26.43 -24.20 6.54
CA SER A 24 27.18 -24.58 5.33
C SER A 24 28.69 -24.60 5.57
N ARG A 25 29.22 -23.59 6.27
CA ARG A 25 30.66 -23.50 6.59
C ARG A 25 31.10 -24.50 7.65
N ALA A 26 30.26 -24.79 8.62
CA ALA A 26 30.57 -25.69 9.73
C ALA A 26 30.49 -27.19 9.36
N THR A 27 29.79 -27.55 8.28
CA THR A 27 29.52 -28.95 7.88
C THR A 27 30.26 -29.38 6.60
N ASP A 28 31.41 -28.76 6.32
CA ASP A 28 32.21 -29.04 5.11
C ASP A 28 31.40 -28.99 3.80
N SER A 29 30.53 -27.99 3.69
CA SER A 29 29.80 -27.68 2.44
C SER A 29 28.89 -28.80 1.92
N LEU A 30 28.19 -29.53 2.81
CA LEU A 30 27.07 -30.36 2.37
C LEU A 30 26.18 -29.56 1.41
N PRO A 31 25.91 -30.06 0.20
CA PRO A 31 25.33 -29.24 -0.87
C PRO A 31 23.97 -28.68 -0.46
N PHE A 32 23.21 -29.39 0.36
CA PHE A 32 21.93 -28.94 0.90
C PHE A 32 22.00 -27.56 1.59
N PHE A 33 22.94 -27.35 2.51
CA PHE A 33 23.04 -26.09 3.27
C PHE A 33 23.49 -24.92 2.38
N ASN A 34 24.30 -25.19 1.36
CA ASN A 34 24.67 -24.19 0.35
C ASN A 34 23.45 -23.74 -0.46
N HIS A 35 22.65 -24.68 -0.98
CA HIS A 35 21.43 -24.34 -1.72
C HIS A 35 20.44 -23.59 -0.83
N ALA A 36 20.27 -24.00 0.43
CA ALA A 36 19.42 -23.30 1.40
C ALA A 36 19.91 -21.86 1.68
N ALA A 37 21.22 -21.65 1.80
CA ALA A 37 21.79 -20.31 1.99
C ALA A 37 21.56 -19.39 0.76
N TYR A 38 21.74 -19.90 -0.46
CA TYR A 38 21.45 -19.13 -1.68
C TYR A 38 19.97 -18.77 -1.81
N MET A 39 19.07 -19.72 -1.49
CA MET A 39 17.63 -19.46 -1.45
C MET A 39 17.27 -18.43 -0.38
N GLY A 40 17.88 -18.51 0.81
CA GLY A 40 17.71 -17.52 1.88
C GLY A 40 18.18 -16.12 1.45
N MET A 41 19.31 -16.03 0.76
CA MET A 41 19.83 -14.77 0.24
C MET A 41 18.89 -14.15 -0.80
N ALA A 42 18.38 -14.96 -1.75
CA ALA A 42 17.39 -14.51 -2.71
C ALA A 42 16.10 -14.03 -2.04
N LEU A 43 15.62 -14.74 -1.02
CA LEU A 43 14.45 -14.35 -0.23
C LEU A 43 14.71 -13.03 0.54
N THR A 44 15.87 -12.89 1.17
CA THR A 44 16.24 -11.67 1.91
C THR A 44 16.28 -10.46 0.97
N PHE A 45 16.89 -10.64 -0.21
CA PHE A 45 16.91 -9.59 -1.24
C PHE A 45 15.50 -9.22 -1.72
N PHE A 46 14.65 -10.23 -1.95
CA PHE A 46 13.24 -10.01 -2.28
C PHE A 46 12.52 -9.21 -1.19
N MET A 47 12.73 -9.53 0.10
CA MET A 47 12.11 -8.80 1.21
C MET A 47 12.54 -7.34 1.26
N VAL A 48 13.83 -7.05 1.01
CA VAL A 48 14.33 -5.66 0.91
C VAL A 48 13.65 -4.90 -0.22
N ILE A 49 13.50 -5.52 -1.39
CA ILE A 49 12.81 -4.90 -2.54
C ILE A 49 11.33 -4.70 -2.26
N PHE A 50 10.69 -5.67 -1.61
CA PHE A 50 9.26 -5.65 -1.30
C PHE A 50 8.91 -4.54 -0.29
N PHE A 51 9.70 -4.40 0.77
CA PHE A 51 9.51 -3.40 1.82
C PHE A 51 10.17 -2.05 1.55
N ARG A 52 10.60 -1.80 0.30
CA ARG A 52 11.18 -0.51 -0.06
C ARG A 52 10.13 0.61 0.05
N ASP A 53 10.57 1.73 0.59
CA ASP A 53 9.82 2.98 0.65
C ASP A 53 10.73 4.10 0.12
N PRO A 54 10.74 4.36 -1.20
CA PRO A 54 11.51 5.45 -1.78
C PRO A 54 10.87 6.79 -1.41
N GLU A 55 11.71 7.80 -1.15
CA GLU A 55 11.22 9.15 -0.90
C GLU A 55 10.61 9.74 -2.18
N ARG A 56 9.52 10.49 -2.03
CA ARG A 56 8.80 11.10 -3.15
C ARG A 56 8.56 12.55 -2.83
N LYS A 57 8.99 13.44 -3.74
CA LYS A 57 8.53 14.82 -3.72
C LYS A 57 7.07 14.83 -4.14
N VAL A 58 6.22 15.34 -3.26
CA VAL A 58 4.79 15.51 -3.52
C VAL A 58 4.52 17.00 -3.58
N GLU A 59 3.90 17.45 -4.66
CA GLU A 59 3.36 18.79 -4.76
C GLU A 59 1.97 18.76 -4.13
N VAL A 60 1.84 19.42 -2.98
CA VAL A 60 0.54 19.49 -2.28
C VAL A 60 -0.34 20.46 -3.05
N SER A 61 -1.53 20.00 -3.45
CA SER A 61 -2.52 20.82 -4.12
C SER A 61 -3.92 20.44 -3.67
N ASP A 62 -4.75 21.46 -3.53
CA ASP A 62 -6.18 21.28 -3.32
C ASP A 62 -6.94 21.09 -4.64
N ALA A 63 -6.32 21.37 -5.78
CA ALA A 63 -6.96 21.29 -7.09
C ALA A 63 -7.07 19.85 -7.62
N TYR A 64 -6.37 18.89 -7.00
CA TYR A 64 -6.37 17.51 -7.44
C TYR A 64 -6.15 16.52 -6.29
N MET A 65 -6.61 15.29 -6.49
CA MET A 65 -6.31 14.14 -5.66
C MET A 65 -5.24 13.31 -6.35
N ILE A 66 -4.32 12.75 -5.55
CA ILE A 66 -3.27 11.86 -6.04
C ILE A 66 -3.53 10.42 -5.63
N SER A 67 -2.93 9.48 -6.36
CA SER A 67 -3.07 8.06 -6.07
C SER A 67 -2.59 7.76 -4.64
N PRO A 68 -3.36 7.00 -3.85
CA PRO A 68 -2.92 6.54 -2.53
C PRO A 68 -1.96 5.35 -2.60
N ALA A 69 -1.82 4.70 -3.76
CA ALA A 69 -1.07 3.45 -3.92
C ALA A 69 -0.31 3.36 -5.25
N ASP A 70 0.78 2.59 -5.26
CA ASP A 70 1.42 2.13 -6.49
C ASP A 70 0.69 0.92 -7.03
N GLY A 71 0.32 0.92 -8.30
CA GLY A 71 -0.35 -0.24 -8.85
C GLY A 71 -1.00 0.02 -10.20
N THR A 72 -2.05 -0.76 -10.46
CA THR A 72 -2.88 -0.66 -11.65
C THR A 72 -4.33 -0.52 -11.25
N ILE A 73 -5.05 0.37 -11.92
CA ILE A 73 -6.49 0.53 -11.71
C ILE A 73 -7.19 -0.70 -12.28
N ILE A 74 -7.77 -1.52 -11.41
CA ILE A 74 -8.48 -2.73 -11.82
C ILE A 74 -9.97 -2.48 -12.01
N ASP A 75 -10.51 -1.44 -11.38
CA ASP A 75 -11.92 -1.11 -11.47
C ASP A 75 -12.21 0.34 -11.06
N ILE A 76 -13.28 0.90 -11.62
CA ILE A 76 -13.86 2.18 -11.22
C ILE A 76 -15.37 1.95 -11.08
N ARG A 77 -15.87 1.99 -9.85
CA ARG A 77 -17.28 1.74 -9.52
C ARG A 77 -17.88 3.00 -8.93
N ASP A 78 -18.82 3.61 -9.64
CA ASP A 78 -19.38 4.93 -9.31
C ASP A 78 -18.27 5.97 -9.13
N ARG A 79 -18.00 6.38 -7.89
CA ARG A 79 -16.94 7.32 -7.51
C ARG A 79 -15.84 6.66 -6.68
N LYS A 80 -15.62 5.36 -6.87
CA LYS A 80 -14.60 4.57 -6.15
C LYS A 80 -13.60 3.98 -7.13
N ILE A 81 -12.32 4.34 -6.95
CA ILE A 81 -11.21 3.81 -7.75
C ILE A 81 -10.57 2.66 -6.98
N CYS A 82 -10.43 1.51 -7.63
CA CYS A 82 -9.86 0.30 -7.06
C CYS A 82 -8.48 0.05 -7.67
N ILE A 83 -7.43 0.12 -6.85
CA ILE A 83 -6.03 0.03 -7.28
C ILE A 83 -5.43 -1.28 -6.76
N PHE A 84 -4.98 -2.13 -7.66
CA PHE A 84 -4.28 -3.37 -7.30
C PHE A 84 -2.77 -3.15 -7.27
N MET A 85 -2.15 -3.52 -6.15
CA MET A 85 -0.70 -3.43 -5.96
C MET A 85 -0.06 -4.81 -6.24
N PHE A 86 0.74 -4.89 -7.29
CA PHE A 86 1.55 -6.08 -7.59
C PHE A 86 2.72 -6.22 -6.60
N LEU A 87 3.28 -7.42 -6.49
CA LEU A 87 4.42 -7.71 -5.59
C LEU A 87 5.62 -6.76 -5.79
N GLN A 88 5.82 -6.25 -7.01
CA GLN A 88 6.91 -5.35 -7.35
C GLN A 88 6.64 -3.90 -6.93
N ASN A 89 5.40 -3.53 -6.61
CA ASN A 89 5.03 -2.17 -6.23
C ASN A 89 5.47 -1.82 -4.81
N VAL A 90 5.55 -0.52 -4.52
CA VAL A 90 5.75 -0.04 -3.14
C VAL A 90 4.45 -0.21 -2.39
N HIS A 91 4.48 -0.96 -1.29
CA HIS A 91 3.30 -1.31 -0.50
C HIS A 91 2.93 -0.29 0.59
N VAL A 92 3.64 0.83 0.63
CA VAL A 92 3.32 1.98 1.49
C VAL A 92 2.24 2.83 0.81
N ASN A 93 1.19 3.15 1.56
CA ASN A 93 0.07 3.94 1.08
C ASN A 93 0.11 5.35 1.63
N ARG A 94 -0.39 6.29 0.82
CA ARG A 94 -0.32 7.72 1.07
C ARG A 94 -1.72 8.34 1.08
N ALA A 95 -1.87 9.45 1.80
CA ALA A 95 -3.10 10.23 1.79
C ALA A 95 -3.32 10.82 0.38
N PRO A 96 -4.48 10.57 -0.25
CA PRO A 96 -4.77 11.10 -1.60
C PRO A 96 -5.09 12.61 -1.58
N ILE A 97 -5.50 13.12 -0.42
CA ILE A 97 -5.89 14.50 -0.17
C ILE A 97 -5.54 14.90 1.27
N SER A 98 -5.31 16.19 1.49
CA SER A 98 -5.11 16.75 2.83
C SER A 98 -6.43 16.78 3.62
N GLY A 99 -6.36 16.52 4.91
CA GLY A 99 -7.53 16.54 5.79
C GLY A 99 -7.29 15.96 7.16
N LYS A 100 -8.34 15.90 7.98
CA LYS A 100 -8.30 15.29 9.32
C LYS A 100 -8.84 13.87 9.28
N ILE A 101 -8.11 12.91 9.84
CA ILE A 101 -8.60 11.53 9.99
C ILE A 101 -9.67 11.53 11.08
N ARG A 102 -10.93 11.35 10.69
CA ARG A 102 -12.07 11.27 11.61
C ARG A 102 -12.22 9.89 12.22
N GLU A 103 -11.99 8.85 11.41
CA GLU A 103 -12.18 7.48 11.82
C GLU A 103 -11.13 6.57 11.17
N ILE A 104 -10.70 5.57 11.92
CA ILE A 104 -9.92 4.45 11.41
C ILE A 104 -10.64 3.18 11.86
N THR A 105 -11.26 2.47 10.93
CA THR A 105 -12.03 1.26 11.21
C THR A 105 -11.28 0.04 10.72
N TYR A 106 -10.74 -0.74 11.65
CA TYR A 106 -10.08 -2.00 11.33
C TYR A 106 -11.07 -3.16 11.40
N LYS A 107 -11.21 -3.90 10.29
CA LYS A 107 -12.09 -5.06 10.18
C LYS A 107 -11.25 -6.30 9.92
N LYS A 108 -11.35 -7.26 10.85
CA LYS A 108 -10.77 -8.61 10.65
C LYS A 108 -11.57 -9.33 9.56
N GLY A 109 -10.90 -10.10 8.72
CA GLY A 109 -11.54 -10.81 7.61
C GLY A 109 -10.72 -12.01 7.12
N GLY A 110 -11.19 -12.62 6.03
CA GLY A 110 -10.62 -13.81 5.42
C GLY A 110 -9.35 -13.58 4.60
N TYR A 111 -8.91 -14.65 3.92
CA TYR A 111 -7.62 -14.74 3.21
C TYR A 111 -7.80 -14.92 1.71
N LEU A 112 -8.81 -14.32 1.09
CA LEU A 112 -9.04 -14.48 -0.34
C LEU A 112 -8.01 -13.68 -1.16
N PRO A 113 -7.68 -14.06 -2.40
CA PRO A 113 -6.87 -13.23 -3.26
C PRO A 113 -7.51 -11.86 -3.50
N ALA A 114 -6.73 -10.77 -3.36
CA ALA A 114 -7.24 -9.40 -3.39
C ALA A 114 -7.80 -8.94 -4.76
N PHE A 115 -7.65 -9.77 -5.80
CA PHE A 115 -8.23 -9.54 -7.13
C PHE A 115 -9.60 -10.20 -7.33
N CYS A 116 -10.05 -11.05 -6.39
CA CYS A 116 -11.37 -11.68 -6.46
C CYS A 116 -12.48 -10.73 -5.99
N LYS A 117 -13.69 -10.84 -6.56
CA LYS A 117 -14.85 -10.02 -6.16
C LYS A 117 -15.19 -10.13 -4.67
N ASP A 118 -14.94 -11.29 -4.07
CA ASP A 118 -15.19 -11.56 -2.65
C ASP A 118 -14.11 -10.99 -1.70
N SER A 119 -13.10 -10.27 -2.21
CA SER A 119 -12.05 -9.66 -1.38
C SER A 119 -12.58 -8.63 -0.39
N GLU A 120 -13.83 -8.17 -0.54
CA GLU A 120 -14.51 -7.30 0.44
C GLU A 120 -14.71 -7.99 1.81
N ARG A 121 -14.57 -9.32 1.87
CA ARG A 121 -14.57 -10.11 3.11
C ARG A 121 -13.19 -10.25 3.76
N ASN A 122 -12.13 -9.73 3.14
CA ASN A 122 -10.78 -9.82 3.68
C ASN A 122 -10.53 -8.83 4.83
N GLU A 123 -9.44 -9.05 5.55
CA GLU A 123 -8.87 -8.09 6.48
C GLU A 123 -8.69 -6.73 5.78
N ARG A 124 -9.26 -5.68 6.38
CA ARG A 124 -9.19 -4.33 5.83
C ARG A 124 -9.09 -3.26 6.91
N ASN A 125 -8.53 -2.14 6.50
CA ASN A 125 -8.43 -0.94 7.31
C ASN A 125 -9.00 0.23 6.51
N GLU A 126 -9.97 0.91 7.08
CA GLU A 126 -10.69 2.02 6.45
C GLU A 126 -10.29 3.32 7.13
N PHE A 127 -9.71 4.26 6.38
CA PHE A 127 -9.48 5.63 6.84
C PHE A 127 -10.58 6.52 6.30
N LEU A 128 -11.23 7.29 7.18
CA LEU A 128 -12.14 8.36 6.81
C LEU A 128 -11.42 9.70 6.99
N ILE A 129 -11.00 10.29 5.88
CA ILE A 129 -10.30 11.58 5.85
C ILE A 129 -11.34 12.66 5.56
N HIS A 130 -11.59 13.52 6.53
CA HIS A 130 -12.42 14.71 6.35
C HIS A 130 -11.60 15.82 5.71
N SER A 131 -11.84 16.03 4.42
CA SER A 131 -11.22 17.11 3.65
C SER A 131 -12.17 18.31 3.55
N LYS A 132 -11.67 19.42 3.01
CA LYS A 132 -12.48 20.61 2.73
C LYS A 132 -13.58 20.37 1.67
N TYR A 133 -13.49 19.28 0.91
CA TYR A 133 -14.45 18.87 -0.12
C TYR A 133 -15.35 17.72 0.34
N GLY A 134 -15.36 17.43 1.65
CA GLY A 134 -16.10 16.32 2.24
C GLY A 134 -15.24 15.11 2.55
N ASP A 135 -15.92 14.00 2.88
CA ASP A 135 -15.28 12.79 3.38
C ASP A 135 -14.70 11.93 2.25
N VAL A 136 -13.42 11.62 2.36
CA VAL A 136 -12.68 10.72 1.47
C VAL A 136 -12.32 9.46 2.25
N GLN A 137 -12.85 8.33 1.79
CA GLN A 137 -12.54 7.03 2.36
C GLN A 137 -11.41 6.37 1.59
N VAL A 138 -10.34 5.99 2.30
CA VAL A 138 -9.26 5.14 1.78
C VAL A 138 -9.34 3.79 2.45
N THR A 139 -9.58 2.73 1.69
CA THR A 139 -9.70 1.36 2.21
C THR A 139 -8.50 0.53 1.77
N GLN A 140 -7.74 0.06 2.73
CA GLN A 140 -6.65 -0.90 2.56
C GLN A 140 -7.22 -2.31 2.68
N ILE A 141 -7.09 -3.16 1.66
CA ILE A 141 -7.63 -4.53 1.64
C ILE A 141 -6.48 -5.52 1.53
N ALA A 142 -6.18 -6.25 2.60
CA ALA A 142 -5.11 -7.25 2.61
C ALA A 142 -5.50 -8.51 1.84
N GLY A 143 -4.50 -9.19 1.26
CA GLY A 143 -4.64 -10.48 0.57
C GLY A 143 -4.51 -11.72 1.48
N THR A 144 -3.97 -12.80 0.92
CA THR A 144 -4.06 -14.21 1.39
C THR A 144 -3.28 -14.63 2.66
N ILE A 145 -2.69 -13.74 3.45
CA ILE A 145 -1.91 -14.07 4.68
C ILE A 145 -2.47 -13.19 5.80
N ALA A 146 -2.40 -13.60 7.06
CA ALA A 146 -2.99 -12.87 8.18
C ALA A 146 -2.15 -11.70 8.70
N ARG A 147 -2.82 -10.66 9.25
CA ARG A 147 -2.28 -9.55 10.06
C ARG A 147 -1.24 -8.69 9.35
N ARG A 148 -1.67 -7.96 8.34
CA ARG A 148 -0.77 -7.37 7.35
C ARG A 148 -0.82 -5.86 7.26
N ILE A 149 -1.86 -5.23 7.77
CA ILE A 149 -1.99 -3.79 7.66
C ILE A 149 -1.25 -3.13 8.82
N VAL A 150 -0.35 -2.22 8.49
CA VAL A 150 0.34 -1.35 9.46
C VAL A 150 -0.20 0.04 9.29
N THR A 151 -0.89 0.52 10.29
CA THR A 151 -1.39 1.90 10.34
C THR A 151 -0.28 2.80 10.86
N TYR A 152 0.02 3.90 10.15
CA TYR A 152 1.02 4.89 10.58
C TYR A 152 0.40 6.12 11.24
N SER A 153 -0.85 6.43 10.90
CA SER A 153 -1.62 7.56 11.43
C SER A 153 -2.62 7.12 12.49
N SER A 154 -3.05 8.07 13.30
CA SER A 154 -4.06 7.89 14.36
C SER A 154 -5.33 8.67 14.07
N VAL A 155 -6.42 8.29 14.73
CA VAL A 155 -7.65 9.08 14.73
C VAL A 155 -7.35 10.48 15.29
N ASN A 156 -7.92 11.51 14.68
CA ASN A 156 -7.69 12.94 14.90
C ASN A 156 -6.39 13.53 14.34
N ASP A 157 -5.50 12.74 13.72
CA ASP A 157 -4.34 13.29 13.04
C ASP A 157 -4.77 14.12 11.82
N THR A 158 -4.10 15.26 11.61
CA THR A 158 -4.14 15.97 10.34
C THR A 158 -3.08 15.36 9.43
N VAL A 159 -3.49 14.94 8.23
CA VAL A 159 -2.60 14.41 7.21
C VAL A 159 -2.53 15.36 6.04
N GLU A 160 -1.32 15.59 5.53
CA GLU A 160 -1.10 16.30 4.27
C GLU A 160 -1.19 15.34 3.09
N GLN A 161 -1.62 15.85 1.94
CA GLN A 161 -1.62 15.09 0.69
C GLN A 161 -0.24 14.48 0.43
N GLY A 162 -0.20 13.17 0.15
CA GLY A 162 1.03 12.42 -0.07
C GLY A 162 1.73 11.94 1.20
N GLN A 163 1.28 12.33 2.39
CA GLN A 163 1.79 11.79 3.66
C GLN A 163 1.51 10.29 3.74
N ARG A 164 2.45 9.54 4.32
CA ARG A 164 2.32 8.09 4.52
C ARG A 164 1.29 7.81 5.62
N ILE A 165 0.25 7.04 5.30
CA ILE A 165 -0.84 6.70 6.24
C ILE A 165 -0.79 5.25 6.73
N GLY A 166 -0.11 4.38 5.98
CA GLY A 166 0.08 2.99 6.38
C GLY A 166 0.81 2.17 5.33
N MET A 167 0.85 0.86 5.54
CA MET A 167 1.41 -0.13 4.64
C MET A 167 0.58 -1.40 4.68
N ILE A 168 0.57 -2.16 3.57
CA ILE A 168 -0.11 -3.44 3.53
C ILE A 168 0.85 -4.54 3.07
N ARG A 169 1.11 -5.51 3.95
CA ARG A 169 2.08 -6.59 3.69
C ARG A 169 1.53 -7.63 2.70
N PHE A 170 2.37 -8.06 1.76
CA PHE A 170 2.21 -9.21 0.85
C PHE A 170 0.94 -9.28 0.00
N GLY A 171 0.56 -8.17 -0.62
CA GLY A 171 -0.52 -8.09 -1.60
C GLY A 171 -1.70 -7.34 -1.02
N SER A 172 -2.11 -6.30 -1.73
CA SER A 172 -3.19 -5.48 -1.25
C SER A 172 -3.74 -4.56 -2.31
N ARG A 173 -5.06 -4.54 -2.35
CA ARG A 173 -5.81 -3.58 -3.10
C ARG A 173 -6.06 -2.37 -2.22
N VAL A 174 -6.00 -1.17 -2.82
CA VAL A 174 -6.42 0.07 -2.17
C VAL A 174 -7.57 0.65 -2.94
N ASP A 175 -8.67 0.90 -2.23
CA ASP A 175 -9.82 1.59 -2.76
C ASP A 175 -9.85 3.01 -2.23
N VAL A 176 -10.21 3.98 -3.07
CA VAL A 176 -10.38 5.38 -2.69
C VAL A 176 -11.68 5.93 -3.25
N THR A 177 -12.45 6.63 -2.42
CA THR A 177 -13.64 7.36 -2.86
C THR A 177 -13.28 8.77 -3.31
N ILE A 178 -13.98 9.26 -4.32
CA ILE A 178 -13.75 10.57 -4.93
C ILE A 178 -14.95 11.48 -4.60
N PRO A 179 -14.75 12.62 -3.91
CA PRO A 179 -15.82 13.57 -3.57
C PRO A 179 -16.52 14.10 -4.81
N HIS A 180 -17.78 14.55 -4.68
CA HIS A 180 -18.63 14.98 -5.81
C HIS A 180 -18.06 16.15 -6.63
N ASP A 181 -17.24 16.97 -6.00
CA ASP A 181 -16.63 18.18 -6.57
C ASP A 181 -15.43 17.88 -7.48
N PHE A 182 -15.03 16.61 -7.61
CA PHE A 182 -13.92 16.20 -8.47
C PHE A 182 -14.41 15.42 -9.70
N ASP A 183 -13.62 15.42 -10.78
CA ASP A 183 -13.77 14.52 -11.91
C ASP A 183 -12.61 13.53 -11.92
N ILE A 184 -12.91 12.25 -12.18
CA ILE A 184 -11.91 11.18 -12.26
C ILE A 184 -11.10 11.36 -13.55
N THR A 185 -9.78 11.40 -13.45
CA THR A 185 -8.87 11.65 -14.58
C THR A 185 -8.19 10.41 -15.13
N VAL A 186 -8.45 9.25 -14.55
CA VAL A 186 -7.75 7.99 -14.82
C VAL A 186 -8.69 6.90 -15.31
N CYS A 187 -8.16 5.94 -16.06
CA CYS A 187 -8.93 4.86 -16.66
C CYS A 187 -8.56 3.47 -16.10
N LYS A 188 -9.48 2.51 -16.25
CA LYS A 188 -9.18 1.11 -15.94
C LYS A 188 -8.00 0.61 -16.80
N GLY A 189 -7.08 -0.13 -16.16
CA GLY A 189 -5.85 -0.63 -16.76
C GLY A 189 -4.66 0.33 -16.63
N GLU A 190 -4.89 1.57 -16.22
CA GLU A 190 -3.82 2.57 -16.07
C GLU A 190 -2.90 2.27 -14.87
N ARG A 191 -1.61 2.51 -15.04
CA ARG A 191 -0.61 2.37 -13.97
C ARG A 191 -0.50 3.68 -13.20
N VAL A 192 -0.61 3.59 -11.88
CA VAL A 192 -0.57 4.74 -10.97
C VAL A 192 0.54 4.61 -9.95
N LEU A 193 1.08 5.74 -9.52
CA LEU A 193 2.11 5.84 -8.49
C LEU A 193 1.61 6.66 -7.30
N ALA A 194 1.74 6.10 -6.09
CA ALA A 194 1.37 6.73 -4.85
C ALA A 194 2.01 8.11 -4.68
N GLY A 195 1.25 9.13 -4.35
CA GLY A 195 1.81 10.46 -4.15
C GLY A 195 2.31 11.17 -5.42
N LYS A 196 2.01 10.65 -6.62
CA LYS A 196 2.47 11.25 -7.90
C LYS A 196 1.37 11.33 -8.94
N THR A 197 0.70 10.21 -9.23
CA THR A 197 -0.31 10.20 -10.29
C THR A 197 -1.57 10.90 -9.81
N VAL A 198 -2.03 11.91 -10.56
CA VAL A 198 -3.32 12.56 -10.32
C VAL A 198 -4.43 11.61 -10.74
N ILE A 199 -5.34 11.31 -9.81
CA ILE A 199 -6.46 10.38 -10.03
C ILE A 199 -7.80 11.10 -10.18
N ALA A 200 -7.89 12.33 -9.67
CA ALA A 200 -9.06 13.17 -9.83
C ALA A 200 -8.66 14.64 -9.74
N THR A 201 -9.35 15.52 -10.47
CA THR A 201 -9.15 16.98 -10.43
C THR A 201 -10.44 17.65 -9.99
N ILE A 202 -10.35 18.80 -9.32
CA ILE A 202 -11.52 19.61 -9.02
C ILE A 202 -12.26 19.89 -10.33
N LYS A 203 -13.58 19.82 -10.29
CA LYS A 203 -14.42 20.33 -11.36
C LYS A 203 -14.09 21.79 -11.49
N ASN A 204 -13.39 22.15 -12.56
CA ASN A 204 -13.47 23.51 -13.01
C ASN A 204 -14.93 23.67 -13.41
N ASP A 205 -15.67 24.53 -12.71
CA ASP A 205 -16.81 25.21 -13.32
C ASP A 205 -16.26 25.94 -14.54
N ARG A 206 -16.08 25.21 -15.64
CA ARG A 206 -16.03 25.78 -16.97
C ARG A 206 -17.46 26.22 -17.25
N ASN A 207 -17.76 27.38 -16.66
CA ASN A 207 -18.38 28.50 -17.33
C ASN A 207 -19.76 28.30 -17.95
N PHE A 208 -20.69 29.01 -17.31
CA PHE A 208 -21.68 29.95 -17.88
C PHE A 208 -22.89 29.37 -18.61
#